data_AF-A0A933SDW2-F1
#
_entry.id   AF-A0A933SDW2-F1
#
_cell.length_a   1.000
_cell.length_b   1.000
_cell.length_c   1.000
_cell.angle_alpha   90.00
_cell.angle_beta   90.00
_cell.angle_gamma   90.00
#
_symmetry.space_group_name_H-M   'P 1'
#
loop_
_entity.id
_entity.type
_entity.pdbx_description
1 polymer ?
#
loop_
_entity_poly.entity_id
_entity_poly.type
_entity_poly.pdbx_seq_one_letter_code
_entity_poly.pdbx_strand_id
1 'polypeptide(L)'
;MTIRRTPALLLSTTALALLCAGASSSVAGPGAADASRAALVRARAQWREWVREQRPDLAAGVGVAVDLRRAAPLDEAGLDSARVRVARVRGTLARVDRAALPAAEAVAFDTLEARAGRESDLLESGAWRRDPGLYAAFTLEAALEAAAPRKGLSPCERSRRALLHLRRTSEALRAARVNLGRAGTAGGDHAGAFARWEDAIRRARTELPAVFLACREPHRLADAVEADSAAIAAAERFVREVREEFVHSARAR
;
A
#
# COMPACT_ATOMS: atom_id res chain seq x y z
N MET A 1 -74.98 3.32 3.42
CA MET A 1 -75.88 4.27 2.72
C MET A 1 -75.48 5.65 3.23
N THR A 2 -75.05 6.67 2.50
CA THR A 2 -75.10 7.11 1.09
C THR A 2 -74.10 8.28 1.04
N ILE A 3 -72.98 8.21 0.31
CA ILE A 3 -72.77 8.62 -1.10
C ILE A 3 -73.08 10.10 -1.41
N ARG A 4 -71.97 10.83 -1.69
CA ARG A 4 -71.75 11.96 -2.64
C ARG A 4 -72.49 13.28 -2.35
N ARG A 5 -71.94 14.47 -2.62
CA ARG A 5 -71.27 14.93 -3.85
C ARG A 5 -70.37 16.15 -3.58
N THR A 6 -69.13 16.09 -4.09
CA THR A 6 -68.35 17.21 -4.67
C THR A 6 -69.17 17.97 -5.73
N PRO A 7 -68.92 19.24 -6.14
CA PRO A 7 -67.55 19.69 -6.50
C PRO A 7 -67.25 21.21 -6.45
N ALA A 8 -66.01 21.51 -6.86
CA ALA A 8 -65.65 22.52 -7.85
C ALA A 8 -65.41 23.99 -7.43
N LEU A 9 -64.18 24.43 -7.80
CA LEU A 9 -63.84 25.72 -8.44
C LEU A 9 -63.76 26.91 -7.45
N LEU A 10 -62.75 27.80 -7.45
CA LEU A 10 -61.81 28.26 -8.48
C LEU A 10 -60.80 29.25 -7.84
N LEU A 11 -59.63 29.38 -8.50
CA LEU A 11 -58.82 30.61 -8.67
C LEU A 11 -58.06 31.13 -7.43
N SER A 12 -56.73 30.98 -7.40
CA SER A 12 -55.71 31.79 -8.10
C SER A 12 -55.26 32.98 -7.27
N THR A 13 -54.02 32.94 -6.76
CA THR A 13 -53.06 34.04 -6.90
C THR A 13 -51.64 33.53 -6.70
N THR A 14 -50.91 33.59 -7.80
CA THR A 14 -49.46 33.58 -7.96
C THR A 14 -48.75 34.59 -7.06
N ALA A 15 -47.64 34.21 -6.43
CA ALA A 15 -46.46 35.07 -6.32
C ALA A 15 -45.21 34.25 -5.97
N LEU A 16 -44.33 34.22 -6.96
CA LEU A 16 -42.98 33.68 -7.00
C LEU A 16 -42.11 34.38 -5.93
N ALA A 17 -41.64 33.66 -4.91
CA ALA A 17 -40.56 34.14 -4.05
C ALA A 17 -39.27 33.42 -4.45
N LEU A 18 -38.34 34.23 -4.94
CA LEU A 18 -37.08 33.88 -5.55
C LEU A 18 -36.20 32.98 -4.66
N LEU A 19 -35.64 31.95 -5.30
CA LEU A 19 -34.23 31.57 -5.27
C LEU A 19 -33.34 32.39 -4.32
N CYS A 20 -33.15 31.89 -3.11
CA CYS A 20 -31.88 32.02 -2.39
C CYS A 20 -31.25 30.63 -2.35
N ALA A 21 -30.82 30.16 -3.52
CA ALA A 21 -29.75 29.20 -3.61
C ALA A 21 -28.51 29.89 -3.03
N GLY A 22 -28.27 29.71 -1.74
CA GLY A 22 -27.00 30.02 -1.10
C GLY A 22 -25.93 29.08 -1.63
N ALA A 23 -25.53 29.29 -2.89
CA ALA A 23 -24.23 28.90 -3.37
C ALA A 23 -23.23 29.74 -2.57
N SER A 24 -22.89 29.25 -1.38
CA SER A 24 -21.65 29.61 -0.72
C SER A 24 -20.54 29.05 -1.59
N SER A 25 -20.25 29.74 -2.70
CA SER A 25 -18.94 29.71 -3.29
C SER A 25 -18.04 30.36 -2.26
N SER A 26 -17.60 29.58 -1.28
CA SER A 26 -16.41 29.88 -0.51
C SER A 26 -15.28 29.91 -1.53
N VAL A 27 -15.09 31.07 -2.16
CA VAL A 27 -13.83 31.42 -2.79
C VAL A 27 -12.86 31.37 -1.63
N ALA A 28 -12.20 30.23 -1.48
CA ALA A 28 -11.06 30.08 -0.60
C ALA A 28 -10.15 31.25 -0.95
N GLY A 29 -10.03 32.21 -0.02
CA GLY A 29 -9.17 33.36 -0.24
C GLY A 29 -7.77 32.89 -0.62
N PRO A 30 -6.98 33.67 -1.36
CA PRO A 30 -5.66 33.23 -1.85
C PRO A 30 -4.79 32.57 -0.76
N GLY A 31 -4.90 33.01 0.50
CA GLY A 31 -4.22 32.40 1.64
C GLY A 31 -4.66 30.95 1.99
N ALA A 32 -5.90 30.56 1.75
CA ALA A 32 -6.39 29.20 2.02
C ALA A 32 -5.93 28.18 0.95
N ALA A 33 -5.87 28.60 -0.32
CA ALA A 33 -5.30 27.80 -1.40
C ALA A 33 -3.79 27.59 -1.19
N ASP A 34 -3.07 28.65 -0.83
CA ASP A 34 -1.63 28.58 -0.54
C ASP A 34 -1.33 27.71 0.70
N ALA A 35 -2.14 27.82 1.75
CA ALA A 35 -2.02 26.97 2.93
C ALA A 35 -2.26 25.49 2.60
N SER A 36 -3.27 25.18 1.77
CA SER A 36 -3.59 23.82 1.33
C SER A 36 -2.49 23.23 0.46
N ARG A 37 -1.95 24.01 -0.48
CA ARG A 37 -0.80 23.61 -1.29
C ARG A 37 0.43 23.37 -0.42
N ALA A 38 0.72 24.26 0.53
CA ALA A 38 1.85 24.09 1.45
C ALA A 38 1.70 22.83 2.32
N ALA A 39 0.48 22.53 2.79
CA ALA A 39 0.19 21.29 3.51
C ALA A 39 0.37 20.05 2.63
N LEU A 40 -0.10 20.07 1.38
CA LEU A 40 0.10 18.98 0.43
C LEU A 40 1.59 18.73 0.15
N VAL A 41 2.39 19.79 -0.05
CA VAL A 41 3.84 19.68 -0.23
C VAL A 41 4.50 19.04 0.99
N ARG A 42 4.15 19.46 2.21
CA ARG A 42 4.66 18.85 3.45
C ARG A 42 4.27 17.39 3.57
N ALA A 43 3.01 17.04 3.31
CA ALA A 43 2.55 15.65 3.34
C ALA A 43 3.31 14.77 2.33
N ARG A 44 3.55 15.26 1.12
CA ARG A 44 4.37 14.57 0.10
C ARG A 44 5.81 14.39 0.55
N ALA A 45 6.41 15.39 1.18
CA ALA A 45 7.77 15.30 1.72
C ALA A 45 7.88 14.24 2.82
N GLN A 46 6.96 14.29 3.79
CA GLN A 46 6.86 13.29 4.88
C GLN A 46 6.67 11.87 4.35
N TRP A 47 5.80 11.70 3.34
CA TRP A 47 5.59 10.40 2.69
C TRP A 47 6.86 9.88 2.01
N ARG A 48 7.56 10.73 1.23
CA ARG A 48 8.81 10.36 0.57
C ARG A 48 9.93 10.03 1.56
N GLU A 49 9.96 10.71 2.70
CA GLU A 49 10.88 10.40 3.81
C GLU A 49 10.58 9.03 4.41
N TRP A 50 9.34 8.77 4.80
CA TRP A 50 8.94 7.47 5.32
C TRP A 50 9.20 6.33 4.33
N VAL A 51 8.88 6.51 3.05
CA VAL A 51 9.16 5.53 2.00
C VAL A 51 10.65 5.21 1.89
N ARG A 52 11.53 6.23 1.99
CA ARG A 52 12.98 6.01 2.02
C ARG A 52 13.45 5.19 3.20
N GLU A 53 12.87 5.44 4.36
CA GLU A 53 13.37 4.89 5.61
C GLU A 53 12.78 3.52 5.93
N GLN A 54 11.61 3.16 5.38
CA GLN A 54 10.91 1.95 5.82
C GLN A 54 10.26 1.14 4.71
N ARG A 55 9.97 1.73 3.55
CA ARG A 55 9.16 1.07 2.50
C ARG A 55 9.81 1.11 1.14
N PRO A 56 10.93 0.39 0.94
CA PRO A 56 11.58 0.34 -0.36
C PRO A 56 10.68 -0.16 -1.49
N ASP A 57 9.67 -0.97 -1.15
CA ASP A 57 8.66 -1.51 -2.06
C ASP A 57 7.83 -0.41 -2.71
N LEU A 58 7.62 0.70 -2.00
CA LEU A 58 6.86 1.83 -2.51
C LEU A 58 7.73 2.84 -3.26
N ALA A 59 9.06 2.75 -3.16
CA ALA A 59 9.97 3.82 -3.56
C ALA A 59 9.97 4.10 -5.07
N ALA A 60 9.85 3.05 -5.89
CA ALA A 60 9.71 3.17 -7.34
C ALA A 60 8.45 3.97 -7.70
N GLY A 61 7.32 3.71 -7.03
CA GLY A 61 6.03 4.36 -7.26
C GLY A 61 5.94 5.81 -6.78
N VAL A 62 6.93 6.30 -6.04
CA VAL A 62 7.02 7.69 -5.58
C VAL A 62 8.26 8.44 -6.11
N GLY A 63 9.08 7.79 -6.94
CA GLY A 63 10.28 8.39 -7.53
C GLY A 63 11.32 8.77 -6.47
N VAL A 64 11.63 7.84 -5.57
CA VAL A 64 12.65 8.03 -4.54
C VAL A 64 13.67 6.89 -4.56
N ALA A 65 14.95 7.22 -4.41
CA ALA A 65 16.02 6.24 -4.24
C ALA A 65 16.12 5.81 -2.78
N VAL A 66 16.41 4.52 -2.55
CA VAL A 66 16.43 3.90 -1.21
C VAL A 66 17.78 3.26 -0.97
N ASP A 67 18.33 3.42 0.23
CA ASP A 67 19.43 2.58 0.71
C ASP A 67 18.85 1.41 1.50
N LEU A 68 18.92 0.23 0.89
CA LEU A 68 18.43 -1.00 1.48
C LEU A 68 19.24 -1.52 2.66
N ARG A 69 20.40 -0.95 2.97
CA ARG A 69 21.08 -1.26 4.23
C ARG A 69 20.44 -0.55 5.42
N ARG A 70 19.57 0.43 5.17
CA ARG A 70 19.01 1.31 6.19
C ARG A 70 17.52 1.16 6.41
N ALA A 71 16.77 0.62 5.45
CA ALA A 71 15.33 0.57 5.66
C ALA A 71 14.96 -0.45 6.75
N ALA A 72 14.11 -0.02 7.67
CA ALA A 72 13.79 -0.71 8.91
C ALA A 72 13.32 -2.16 8.69
N PRO A 73 13.56 -3.05 9.66
CA PRO A 73 12.98 -4.39 9.65
C PRO A 73 11.45 -4.32 9.72
N LEU A 74 10.78 -5.37 9.20
CA LEU A 74 9.32 -5.53 9.29
C LEU A 74 8.89 -6.16 10.62
N ASP A 75 9.61 -5.86 11.71
CA ASP A 75 9.25 -6.29 13.06
C ASP A 75 8.20 -5.35 13.68
N GLU A 76 7.70 -5.70 14.87
CA GLU A 76 6.68 -4.92 15.58
C GLU A 76 7.12 -3.47 15.83
N ALA A 77 8.38 -3.24 16.20
CA ALA A 77 8.91 -1.89 16.43
C ALA A 77 8.96 -1.06 15.13
N GLY A 78 9.37 -1.69 14.02
CA GLY A 78 9.35 -1.09 12.69
C GLY A 78 7.93 -0.73 12.24
N LEU A 79 6.96 -1.62 12.47
CA LEU A 79 5.55 -1.40 12.13
C LEU A 79 4.88 -0.34 13.01
N ASP A 80 5.21 -0.26 14.30
CA ASP A 80 4.72 0.81 15.18
C ASP A 80 5.32 2.17 14.80
N SER A 81 6.60 2.20 14.45
CA SER A 81 7.24 3.39 13.87
C SER A 81 6.57 3.82 12.56
N ALA A 82 6.23 2.86 11.69
CA ALA A 82 5.47 3.11 10.47
C ALA A 82 4.09 3.73 10.79
N ARG A 83 3.38 3.21 11.79
CA ARG A 83 2.06 3.71 12.20
C ARG A 83 2.12 5.19 12.58
N VAL A 84 3.08 5.58 13.41
CA VAL A 84 3.27 6.98 13.82
C VAL A 84 3.56 7.89 12.62
N ARG A 85 4.38 7.42 11.68
CA ARG A 85 4.77 8.20 10.49
C ARG A 85 3.62 8.35 9.50
N VAL A 86 2.87 7.28 9.22
CA VAL A 86 1.69 7.33 8.34
C VAL A 86 0.60 8.20 8.96
N ALA A 87 0.36 8.10 10.28
CA ALA A 87 -0.57 8.98 10.99
C ALA A 87 -0.18 10.47 10.87
N ARG A 88 1.11 10.79 10.92
CA ARG A 88 1.61 12.17 10.69
C ARG A 88 1.30 12.68 9.28
N VAL A 89 1.47 11.84 8.26
CA VAL A 89 1.10 12.19 6.87
C VAL A 89 -0.40 12.45 6.79
N ARG A 90 -1.23 11.56 7.32
CA ARG A 90 -2.71 11.72 7.34
C ARG A 90 -3.15 12.98 8.08
N GLY A 91 -2.56 13.26 9.23
CA GLY A 91 -2.85 14.48 9.99
C GLY A 91 -2.45 15.76 9.24
N THR A 92 -1.45 15.70 8.37
CA THR A 92 -1.09 16.83 7.50
C THR A 92 -2.05 16.94 6.31
N LEU A 93 -2.48 15.82 5.71
CA LEU A 93 -3.46 15.79 4.63
C LEU A 93 -4.84 16.28 5.07
N ALA A 94 -5.26 15.99 6.30
CA ALA A 94 -6.52 16.44 6.86
C ALA A 94 -6.65 17.98 6.95
N ARG A 95 -5.55 18.72 6.80
CA ARG A 95 -5.52 20.19 6.76
C ARG A 95 -5.61 20.77 5.35
N VAL A 96 -5.63 19.92 4.32
CA VAL A 96 -5.72 20.33 2.93
C VAL A 96 -7.19 20.50 2.58
N ASP A 97 -7.59 21.71 2.17
CA ASP A 97 -8.88 21.90 1.52
C ASP A 97 -8.75 21.47 0.06
N ARG A 98 -9.30 20.29 -0.25
CA ARG A 98 -9.30 19.71 -1.58
C ARG A 98 -10.03 20.58 -2.62
N ALA A 99 -11.01 21.39 -2.23
CA ALA A 99 -11.71 22.29 -3.13
C ALA A 99 -10.87 23.51 -3.52
N ALA A 100 -9.88 23.88 -2.70
CA ALA A 100 -8.97 24.99 -2.93
C ALA A 100 -7.77 24.62 -3.84
N LEU A 101 -7.60 23.35 -4.21
CA LEU A 101 -6.49 22.88 -5.05
C LEU A 101 -6.82 22.94 -6.55
N PRO A 102 -5.84 23.33 -7.40
CA PRO A 102 -5.94 23.13 -8.85
C PRO A 102 -6.09 21.64 -9.20
N ALA A 103 -6.78 21.34 -10.30
CA ALA A 103 -7.12 19.96 -10.71
C ALA A 103 -5.95 18.95 -10.67
N ALA A 104 -4.76 19.34 -11.13
CA ALA A 104 -3.59 18.46 -11.10
C ALA A 104 -3.08 18.16 -9.68
N GLU A 105 -3.10 19.16 -8.78
CA GLU A 105 -2.70 19.00 -7.38
C GLU A 105 -3.77 18.22 -6.59
N ALA A 106 -5.02 18.46 -6.92
CA ALA A 106 -6.19 17.73 -6.47
C ALA A 106 -6.07 16.22 -6.71
N VAL A 107 -5.74 15.79 -7.93
CA VAL A 107 -5.48 14.36 -8.25
C VAL A 107 -4.29 13.81 -7.45
N ALA A 108 -3.24 14.62 -7.25
CA ALA A 108 -2.09 14.22 -6.45
C ALA A 108 -2.44 14.07 -4.97
N PHE A 109 -3.31 14.93 -4.43
CA PHE A 109 -3.90 14.80 -3.09
C PHE A 109 -4.71 13.50 -2.99
N ASP A 110 -5.69 13.29 -3.87
CA ASP A 110 -6.58 12.11 -3.85
C ASP A 110 -5.76 10.81 -3.90
N THR A 111 -4.72 10.80 -4.74
CA THR A 111 -3.79 9.65 -4.86
C THR A 111 -3.00 9.40 -3.57
N LEU A 112 -2.47 10.46 -2.95
CA LEU A 112 -1.67 10.34 -1.73
C LEU A 112 -2.55 9.98 -0.53
N GLU A 113 -3.74 10.57 -0.42
CA GLU A 113 -4.73 10.25 0.60
C GLU A 113 -5.15 8.79 0.53
N ALA A 114 -5.50 8.29 -0.66
CA ALA A 114 -5.86 6.89 -0.84
C ALA A 114 -4.70 5.93 -0.49
N ARG A 115 -3.45 6.30 -0.81
CA ARG A 115 -2.26 5.51 -0.45
C ARG A 115 -2.02 5.50 1.05
N ALA A 116 -2.03 6.67 1.68
CA ALA A 116 -1.83 6.80 3.12
C ALA A 116 -2.96 6.12 3.92
N GLY A 117 -4.20 6.17 3.43
CA GLY A 117 -5.34 5.45 3.99
C GLY A 117 -5.11 3.95 4.02
N ARG A 118 -4.81 3.33 2.86
CA ARG A 118 -4.54 1.89 2.77
C ARG A 118 -3.42 1.44 3.70
N GLU A 119 -2.34 2.22 3.80
CA GLU A 119 -1.23 1.90 4.69
C GLU A 119 -1.59 2.05 6.17
N SER A 120 -2.40 3.05 6.53
CA SER A 120 -2.96 3.18 7.88
C SER A 120 -3.82 1.97 8.25
N ASP A 121 -4.73 1.58 7.35
CA ASP A 121 -5.69 0.50 7.59
C ASP A 121 -4.96 -0.84 7.80
N LEU A 122 -3.91 -1.08 7.02
CA LEU A 122 -3.00 -2.21 7.19
C LEU A 122 -2.33 -2.21 8.58
N LEU A 123 -1.83 -1.06 9.03
CA LEU A 123 -1.08 -0.92 10.28
C LEU A 123 -1.98 -0.93 11.53
N GLU A 124 -3.21 -0.45 11.41
CA GLU A 124 -4.21 -0.34 12.48
C GLU A 124 -5.03 -1.61 12.66
N SER A 125 -5.41 -2.29 11.56
CA SER A 125 -6.17 -3.55 11.63
C SER A 125 -5.40 -4.71 12.29
N GLY A 126 -4.09 -4.55 12.46
CA GLY A 126 -3.20 -5.61 12.92
C GLY A 126 -3.20 -6.83 12.00
N ALA A 127 -3.58 -6.67 10.73
CA ALA A 127 -3.67 -7.77 9.77
C ALA A 127 -2.32 -8.50 9.63
N TRP A 128 -1.21 -7.77 9.75
CA TRP A 128 0.16 -8.31 9.76
C TRP A 128 0.44 -9.33 10.88
N ARG A 129 -0.36 -9.36 11.96
CA ARG A 129 -0.26 -10.38 13.02
C ARG A 129 -1.01 -11.68 12.69
N ARG A 130 -1.85 -11.67 11.66
CA ARG A 130 -2.84 -12.74 11.40
C ARG A 130 -2.81 -13.29 9.98
N ASP A 131 -2.41 -12.49 9.01
CA ASP A 131 -2.40 -12.84 7.60
C ASP A 131 -0.96 -13.10 7.12
N PRO A 132 -0.54 -14.37 7.00
CA PRO A 132 0.77 -14.70 6.46
C PRO A 132 0.92 -14.32 4.98
N GLY A 133 -0.18 -14.11 4.24
CA GLY A 133 -0.19 -13.69 2.84
C GLY A 133 0.30 -12.26 2.64
N LEU A 134 0.17 -11.37 3.63
CA LEU A 134 0.70 -10.00 3.55
C LEU A 134 2.23 -9.97 3.36
N TYR A 135 2.93 -10.97 3.90
CA TYR A 135 4.38 -11.04 3.77
C TYR A 135 4.84 -11.44 2.37
N ALA A 136 3.98 -12.08 1.55
CA ALA A 136 4.25 -12.28 0.12
C ALA A 136 4.29 -10.91 -0.61
N ALA A 137 3.33 -10.03 -0.26
CA ALA A 137 3.22 -8.67 -0.81
C ALA A 137 4.50 -7.85 -0.55
N PHE A 138 5.01 -7.87 0.68
CA PHE A 138 6.19 -7.08 1.06
C PHE A 138 7.52 -7.63 0.53
N THR A 139 7.54 -8.88 0.04
CA THR A 139 8.78 -9.57 -0.35
C THR A 139 8.79 -9.96 -1.83
N LEU A 140 8.38 -11.18 -2.18
CA LEU A 140 8.48 -11.71 -3.54
C LEU A 140 7.60 -10.94 -4.52
N GLU A 141 6.39 -10.53 -4.12
CA GLU A 141 5.53 -9.75 -5.02
C GLU A 141 6.08 -8.34 -5.25
N ALA A 142 6.66 -7.71 -4.24
CA ALA A 142 7.38 -6.44 -4.41
C ALA A 142 8.58 -6.61 -5.37
N ALA A 143 9.31 -7.72 -5.30
CA ALA A 143 10.39 -8.04 -6.25
C ALA A 143 9.85 -8.19 -7.68
N LEU A 144 8.75 -8.92 -7.87
CA LEU A 144 8.07 -9.10 -9.16
C LEU A 144 7.55 -7.77 -9.72
N GLU A 145 6.94 -6.94 -8.87
CA GLU A 145 6.47 -5.62 -9.28
C GLU A 145 7.63 -4.69 -9.67
N ALA A 146 8.74 -4.74 -8.94
CA ALA A 146 9.95 -4.02 -9.29
C ALA A 146 10.56 -4.50 -10.63
N ALA A 147 10.44 -5.79 -10.93
CA ALA A 147 10.90 -6.42 -12.17
C ALA A 147 9.98 -6.14 -13.38
N ALA A 148 8.71 -5.78 -13.15
CA ALA A 148 7.71 -5.62 -14.19
C ALA A 148 8.05 -4.51 -15.22
N PRO A 149 7.70 -4.69 -16.52
CA PRO A 149 7.96 -3.68 -17.55
C PRO A 149 7.33 -2.33 -17.23
N ARG A 150 8.11 -1.24 -17.34
CA ARG A 150 7.66 0.14 -17.12
C ARG A 150 8.29 1.09 -18.13
N LYS A 151 7.51 2.05 -18.63
CA LYS A 151 7.98 3.09 -19.55
C LYS A 151 9.16 3.85 -18.92
N GLY A 152 10.26 3.93 -19.65
CA GLY A 152 11.46 4.66 -19.21
C GLY A 152 12.38 3.92 -18.24
N LEU A 153 12.11 2.65 -17.89
CA LEU A 153 13.03 1.84 -17.07
C LEU A 153 13.72 0.76 -17.90
N SER A 154 15.06 0.74 -17.87
CA SER A 154 15.85 -0.30 -18.53
C SER A 154 15.74 -1.65 -17.79
N PRO A 155 16.02 -2.78 -18.47
CA PRO A 155 16.09 -4.08 -17.81
C PRO A 155 17.06 -4.11 -16.61
N CYS A 156 18.20 -3.42 -16.71
CA CYS A 156 19.15 -3.34 -15.61
C CYS A 156 18.65 -2.54 -14.41
N GLU A 157 17.90 -1.46 -14.63
CA GLU A 157 17.28 -0.72 -13.52
C GLU A 157 16.19 -1.55 -12.83
N ARG A 158 15.38 -2.30 -13.59
CA ARG A 158 14.39 -3.22 -13.04
C ARG A 158 15.04 -4.37 -12.27
N SER A 159 16.08 -4.98 -12.82
CA SER A 159 16.90 -6.01 -12.17
C SER A 159 17.46 -5.51 -10.83
N ARG A 160 18.07 -4.31 -10.82
CA ARG A 160 18.56 -3.67 -9.59
C ARG A 160 17.44 -3.56 -8.55
N ARG A 161 16.28 -3.04 -8.92
CA ARG A 161 15.15 -2.87 -7.98
C ARG A 161 14.59 -4.19 -7.49
N ALA A 162 14.49 -5.22 -8.34
CA ALA A 162 14.04 -6.54 -7.92
C ALA A 162 15.03 -7.17 -6.92
N LEU A 163 16.33 -7.08 -7.22
CA LEU A 163 17.41 -7.56 -6.34
C LEU A 163 17.37 -6.91 -4.96
N LEU A 164 16.97 -5.64 -4.89
CA LEU A 164 16.78 -4.95 -3.62
C LEU A 164 15.75 -5.70 -2.75
N HIS A 165 14.59 -6.05 -3.28
CA HIS A 165 13.57 -6.81 -2.54
C HIS A 165 14.04 -8.20 -2.12
N LEU A 166 14.66 -8.94 -3.04
CA LEU A 166 15.10 -10.31 -2.80
C LEU A 166 16.09 -10.42 -1.62
N ARG A 167 17.04 -9.47 -1.53
CA ARG A 167 18.03 -9.45 -0.44
C ARG A 167 17.42 -9.29 0.96
N ARG A 168 16.20 -8.76 1.06
CA ARG A 168 15.50 -8.52 2.33
C ARG A 168 14.53 -9.63 2.69
N THR A 169 14.13 -10.45 1.73
CA THR A 169 13.10 -11.48 1.91
C THR A 169 13.38 -12.36 3.13
N SER A 170 14.60 -12.84 3.30
CA SER A 170 14.94 -13.73 4.43
C SER A 170 14.77 -13.06 5.80
N GLU A 171 15.18 -11.81 5.94
CA GLU A 171 15.05 -11.06 7.20
C GLU A 171 13.59 -10.65 7.46
N ALA A 172 12.89 -10.19 6.41
CA ALA A 172 11.47 -9.89 6.45
C ALA A 172 10.63 -11.10 6.90
N LEU A 173 10.93 -12.29 6.37
CA LEU A 173 10.24 -13.52 6.74
C LEU A 173 10.61 -13.99 8.15
N ARG A 174 11.82 -13.72 8.63
CA ARG A 174 12.17 -13.98 10.04
C ARG A 174 11.35 -13.10 10.98
N ALA A 175 11.23 -11.80 10.68
CA ALA A 175 10.35 -10.90 11.43
C ALA A 175 8.88 -11.32 11.33
N ALA A 176 8.43 -11.78 10.17
CA ALA A 176 7.08 -12.29 9.96
C ALA A 176 6.72 -13.44 10.92
N ARG A 177 7.64 -14.38 11.14
CA ARG A 177 7.43 -15.49 12.07
C ARG A 177 7.17 -14.99 13.50
N VAL A 178 7.93 -13.99 13.94
CA VAL A 178 7.75 -13.37 15.26
C VAL A 178 6.41 -12.64 15.34
N ASN A 179 6.10 -11.84 14.34
CA ASN A 179 4.89 -11.02 14.31
C ASN A 179 3.59 -11.84 14.25
N LEU A 180 3.59 -12.93 13.47
CA LEU A 180 2.45 -13.84 13.38
C LEU A 180 2.25 -14.57 14.70
N GLY A 181 3.34 -15.02 15.34
CA GLY A 181 3.29 -15.76 16.60
C GLY A 181 2.24 -16.89 16.57
N ARG A 182 1.58 -17.15 17.70
CA ARG A 182 0.42 -18.07 17.75
C ARG A 182 -0.89 -17.45 17.26
N ALA A 183 -0.98 -16.13 17.17
CA ALA A 183 -2.20 -15.44 16.71
C ALA A 183 -2.43 -15.62 15.20
N GLY A 184 -1.35 -15.82 14.44
CA GLY A 184 -1.34 -16.11 13.01
C GLY A 184 -2.11 -17.35 12.59
N THR A 185 -2.39 -18.27 13.52
CA THR A 185 -3.13 -19.52 13.25
C THR A 185 -4.61 -19.43 13.62
N ALA A 186 -5.07 -18.33 14.21
CA ALA A 186 -6.44 -18.14 14.67
C ALA A 186 -7.21 -17.13 13.81
N GLY A 187 -8.05 -17.63 12.88
CA GLY A 187 -9.11 -16.83 12.26
C GLY A 187 -8.73 -15.98 11.03
N GLY A 188 -7.90 -16.52 10.12
CA GLY A 188 -7.60 -15.91 8.82
C GLY A 188 -7.90 -16.86 7.65
N ASP A 189 -7.90 -16.33 6.42
CA ASP A 189 -7.98 -17.15 5.20
C ASP A 189 -6.60 -17.74 4.86
N HIS A 190 -6.23 -18.81 5.57
CA HIS A 190 -4.95 -19.48 5.37
C HIS A 190 -4.83 -20.11 3.97
N ALA A 191 -5.94 -20.57 3.39
CA ALA A 191 -5.94 -21.16 2.06
C ALA A 191 -5.58 -20.10 1.00
N GLY A 192 -6.22 -18.93 1.05
CA GLY A 192 -5.90 -17.80 0.20
C GLY A 192 -4.46 -17.32 0.40
N ALA A 193 -3.99 -17.26 1.65
CA ALA A 193 -2.60 -16.87 1.94
C ALA A 193 -1.58 -17.85 1.35
N PHE A 194 -1.80 -19.16 1.46
CA PHE A 194 -0.90 -20.16 0.87
C PHE A 194 -0.95 -20.17 -0.66
N ALA A 195 -2.13 -20.04 -1.26
CA ALA A 195 -2.27 -19.94 -2.71
C ALA A 195 -1.52 -18.72 -3.28
N ARG A 196 -1.56 -17.58 -2.56
CA ARG A 196 -0.80 -16.37 -2.88
C ARG A 196 0.71 -16.61 -2.86
N TRP A 197 1.22 -17.27 -1.81
CA TRP A 197 2.64 -17.64 -1.74
C TRP A 197 3.06 -18.59 -2.86
N GLU A 198 2.25 -19.60 -3.16
CA GLU A 198 2.51 -20.56 -4.24
C GLU A 198 2.56 -19.85 -5.60
N ASP A 199 1.67 -18.88 -5.85
CA ASP A 199 1.74 -18.02 -7.03
C ASP A 199 3.00 -17.16 -7.05
N ALA A 200 3.29 -16.44 -5.96
CA ALA A 200 4.46 -15.56 -5.88
C ALA A 200 5.77 -16.32 -6.10
N ILE A 201 5.93 -17.51 -5.50
CA ILE A 201 7.10 -18.38 -5.70
C ILE A 201 7.18 -18.87 -7.14
N ARG A 202 6.08 -19.35 -7.71
CA ARG A 202 6.02 -19.82 -9.11
C ARG A 202 6.43 -18.70 -10.06
N ARG A 203 5.86 -17.51 -9.90
CA ARG A 203 6.14 -16.34 -10.73
C ARG A 203 7.57 -15.85 -10.54
N ALA A 204 8.09 -15.83 -9.31
CA ALA A 204 9.49 -15.47 -9.04
C ALA A 204 10.45 -16.36 -9.84
N ARG A 205 10.23 -17.68 -9.80
CA ARG A 205 11.03 -18.68 -10.54
C ARG A 205 11.01 -18.51 -12.05
N THR A 206 9.94 -17.99 -12.63
CA THR A 206 9.79 -17.88 -14.09
C THR A 206 10.10 -16.48 -14.62
N GLU A 207 9.68 -15.44 -13.91
CA GLU A 207 9.73 -14.05 -14.38
C GLU A 207 11.05 -13.36 -14.03
N LEU A 208 11.60 -13.58 -12.84
CA LEU A 208 12.81 -12.88 -12.37
C LEU A 208 14.07 -13.26 -13.16
N PRO A 209 14.34 -14.56 -13.48
CA PRO A 209 15.51 -14.94 -14.26
C PRO A 209 15.57 -14.25 -15.63
N ALA A 210 14.42 -14.10 -16.29
CA ALA A 210 14.36 -13.43 -17.60
C ALA A 210 14.77 -11.95 -17.50
N VAL A 211 14.39 -11.26 -16.42
CA VAL A 211 14.79 -9.86 -16.19
C VAL A 211 16.28 -9.76 -15.85
N PHE A 212 16.82 -10.69 -15.08
CA PHE A 212 18.24 -10.71 -14.74
C PHE A 212 19.12 -11.00 -15.95
N LEU A 213 18.75 -11.96 -16.79
CA LEU A 213 19.45 -12.28 -18.04
C LEU A 213 19.37 -11.13 -19.06
N ALA A 214 18.26 -10.41 -19.10
CA ALA A 214 18.12 -9.24 -19.96
C ALA A 214 19.04 -8.08 -19.54
N CYS A 215 19.44 -8.02 -18.26
CA CYS A 215 20.49 -7.12 -17.82
C CYS A 215 21.87 -7.72 -18.14
N ARG A 216 22.51 -7.22 -19.20
CA ARG A 216 23.82 -7.68 -19.69
C ARG A 216 25.00 -7.25 -18.79
N GLU A 217 24.89 -7.43 -17.48
CA GLU A 217 25.93 -7.11 -16.49
C GLU A 217 26.33 -8.38 -15.71
N PRO A 218 27.38 -9.11 -16.13
CA PRO A 218 27.71 -10.43 -15.60
C PRO A 218 27.92 -10.48 -14.08
N HIS A 219 28.59 -9.48 -13.51
CA HIS A 219 28.85 -9.41 -12.06
C HIS A 219 27.55 -9.33 -11.25
N ARG A 220 26.51 -8.70 -11.82
CA ARG A 220 25.21 -8.58 -11.19
C ARG A 220 24.32 -9.80 -11.39
N LEU A 221 24.58 -10.60 -12.42
CA LEU A 221 23.84 -11.84 -12.62
C LEU A 221 24.12 -12.84 -11.49
N ALA A 222 25.37 -12.96 -11.05
CA ALA A 222 25.73 -13.81 -9.92
C ALA A 222 25.01 -13.36 -8.62
N ASP A 223 25.12 -12.08 -8.28
CA ASP A 223 24.41 -11.47 -7.15
C ASP A 223 22.89 -11.68 -7.20
N ALA A 224 22.31 -11.59 -8.40
CA ALA A 224 20.88 -11.76 -8.61
C ALA A 224 20.43 -13.20 -8.43
N VAL A 225 21.18 -14.16 -9.00
CA VAL A 225 20.90 -15.60 -8.85
C VAL A 225 21.03 -16.05 -7.40
N GLU A 226 22.04 -15.56 -6.67
CA GLU A 226 22.21 -15.85 -5.24
C GLU A 226 21.03 -15.32 -4.43
N ALA A 227 20.68 -14.04 -4.61
CA ALA A 227 19.58 -13.43 -3.87
C ALA A 227 18.21 -14.06 -4.21
N ASP A 228 17.97 -14.40 -5.48
CA ASP A 228 16.75 -15.09 -5.91
C ASP A 228 16.62 -16.47 -5.27
N SER A 229 17.69 -17.27 -5.33
CA SER A 229 17.73 -18.60 -4.73
C SER A 229 17.52 -18.55 -3.21
N ALA A 230 18.16 -17.60 -2.53
CA ALA A 230 18.02 -17.40 -1.09
C ALA A 230 16.60 -16.93 -0.70
N ALA A 231 16.02 -16.01 -1.49
CA ALA A 231 14.67 -15.50 -1.26
C ALA A 231 13.60 -16.59 -1.45
N ILE A 232 13.70 -17.37 -2.54
CA ILE A 232 12.78 -18.49 -2.81
C ILE A 232 12.90 -19.54 -1.70
N ALA A 233 14.13 -19.95 -1.33
CA ALA A 233 14.32 -20.93 -0.27
C ALA A 233 13.80 -20.45 1.10
N ALA A 234 13.93 -19.16 1.40
CA ALA A 234 13.35 -18.56 2.60
C ALA A 234 11.81 -18.57 2.56
N ALA A 235 11.21 -18.23 1.41
CA ALA A 235 9.77 -18.26 1.22
C ALA A 235 9.19 -19.67 1.36
N GLU A 236 9.79 -20.67 0.71
CA GLU A 236 9.36 -22.07 0.81
C GLU A 236 9.46 -22.59 2.25
N ARG A 237 10.55 -22.26 2.95
CA ARG A 237 10.72 -22.59 4.37
C ARG A 237 9.63 -21.93 5.23
N PHE A 238 9.40 -20.64 5.03
CA PHE A 238 8.38 -19.88 5.76
C PHE A 238 6.98 -20.49 5.57
N VAL A 239 6.59 -20.78 4.32
CA VAL A 239 5.29 -21.40 4.02
C VAL A 239 5.15 -22.76 4.69
N ARG A 240 6.19 -23.60 4.63
CA ARG A 240 6.19 -24.92 5.29
C ARG A 240 6.01 -24.78 6.80
N GLU A 241 6.82 -23.95 7.45
CA GLU A 241 6.76 -23.75 8.90
C GLU A 241 5.40 -23.20 9.37
N VAL A 242 4.85 -22.21 8.66
CA VAL A 242 3.53 -21.65 8.98
C VAL A 242 2.41 -22.69 8.77
N ARG A 243 2.52 -23.52 7.72
CA ARG A 243 1.57 -24.61 7.47
C ARG A 243 1.63 -25.68 8.57
N GLU A 244 2.82 -26.06 9.02
CA GLU A 244 3.02 -27.00 10.12
C GLU A 244 2.43 -26.47 11.43
N GLU A 245 2.68 -25.20 11.77
CA GLU A 245 2.10 -24.56 12.95
C GLU A 245 0.58 -24.45 12.90
N PHE A 246 0.02 -24.17 11.73
CA PHE A 246 -1.43 -24.17 11.53
C PHE A 246 -2.02 -25.56 11.80
N VAL A 247 -1.45 -26.62 11.21
CA VAL A 247 -1.89 -28.00 11.42
C VAL A 247 -1.79 -28.39 12.90
N HIS A 248 -0.68 -28.03 13.56
CA HIS A 248 -0.49 -28.34 14.98
C HIS A 248 -1.50 -27.59 15.87
N SER A 249 -1.75 -26.31 15.58
CA SER A 249 -2.73 -25.49 16.30
C SER A 249 -4.17 -25.98 16.13
N ALA A 250 -4.52 -26.49 14.93
CA ALA A 250 -5.84 -27.04 14.65
C ALA A 250 -6.09 -28.36 15.39
N ARG A 251 -5.06 -29.18 15.61
CA ARG A 251 -5.15 -30.46 16.36
C ARG A 251 -5.21 -30.29 17.88
N ALA A 252 -4.76 -29.16 18.39
CA ALA A 252 -4.75 -28.85 19.83
C ALA A 252 -6.06 -28.21 20.33
N ARG A 253 -7.03 -27.99 19.44
CA ARG A 253 -8.38 -27.48 19.74
C ARG A 253 -9.39 -28.62 19.63
#